data_AF-A0A1G2RMX7-F1
#
_entry.id   AF-A0A1G2RMX7-F1
#
_cell.length_a   1.000
_cell.length_b   1.000
_cell.length_c   1.000
_cell.angle_alpha   90.00
_cell.angle_beta   90.00
_cell.angle_gamma   90.00
#
_symmetry.space_group_name_H-M   'P 1'
#
loop_
_entity.id
_entity.type
_entity.pdbx_description
1 polymer ?
#
loop_
_entity_poly.entity_id
_entity_poly.type
_entity_poly.pdbx_seq_one_letter_code
_entity_poly.pdbx_strand_id
1 'polypeptide(L)'
;MAHKVHPKIFRTRETADWYSRWFERSAYPEALREDYLIRTHITKKLKEAGIESVEIERFAGKILVIINTSRPGLLIGRGGSGIEELRRTLVKILETDKKSRYQGTRLESARKATDSRKREIRLEIREIKNPWASASLTAQWVAQQLEKRMPHRKVMKQAIGKMMANKEIEGVRVEVSGRLGGTDIARREKLSMGRLPLQTLRARIDYALREAKTTYGMIGVKVWMYKGEKFD
;
A
#
# COMPACT_ATOMS: atom_id res chain seq x y z
N MET A 1 -10.46 -14.13 21.20
CA MET A 1 -10.00 -13.05 20.29
C MET A 1 -11.22 -12.23 19.91
N ALA A 2 -11.21 -10.91 20.08
CA ALA A 2 -12.31 -10.07 19.58
C ALA A 2 -12.09 -9.80 18.08
N HIS A 3 -13.12 -10.01 17.27
CA HIS A 3 -13.11 -9.65 15.85
C HIS A 3 -13.14 -8.12 15.72
N LYS A 4 -12.25 -7.56 14.89
CA LYS A 4 -12.18 -6.13 14.61
C LYS A 4 -12.24 -5.91 13.11
N VAL A 5 -13.02 -4.93 12.69
CA VAL A 5 -13.10 -4.51 11.28
C VAL A 5 -11.86 -3.71 10.91
N HIS A 6 -11.45 -3.77 9.64
CA HIS A 6 -10.36 -2.95 9.12
C HIS A 6 -10.70 -1.44 9.24
N PRO A 7 -9.90 -0.63 9.95
CA PRO A 7 -10.26 0.77 10.26
C PRO A 7 -10.54 1.64 9.04
N LYS A 8 -9.78 1.42 7.95
CA LYS A 8 -10.03 2.07 6.66
C LYS A 8 -11.38 1.70 6.05
N ILE A 9 -11.70 0.39 5.98
CA ILE A 9 -12.93 -0.10 5.35
C ILE A 9 -14.15 0.45 6.11
N PHE A 10 -14.09 0.42 7.44
CA PHE A 10 -15.12 0.96 8.32
C PHE A 10 -15.40 2.47 8.10
N ARG A 11 -14.46 3.20 7.49
CA ARG A 11 -14.53 4.66 7.28
C ARG A 11 -14.58 5.07 5.81
N THR A 12 -14.65 4.10 4.90
CA THR A 12 -14.75 4.36 3.47
C THR A 12 -16.00 5.21 3.21
N ARG A 13 -15.89 6.26 2.37
CA ARG A 13 -16.92 7.26 2.04
C ARG A 13 -17.03 8.47 2.98
N GLU A 14 -16.78 8.32 4.27
CA GLU A 14 -16.85 9.46 5.20
C GLU A 14 -15.51 10.19 5.33
N THR A 15 -14.50 9.48 5.85
CA THR A 15 -13.17 10.06 6.10
C THR A 15 -12.07 9.46 5.24
N ALA A 16 -12.32 8.32 4.60
CA ALA A 16 -11.36 7.64 3.74
C ALA A 16 -11.90 7.38 2.33
N ASP A 17 -11.03 7.56 1.33
CA ASP A 17 -11.33 7.33 -0.08
C ASP A 17 -10.80 5.99 -0.62
N TRP A 18 -11.35 5.61 -1.78
CA TRP A 18 -10.95 4.46 -2.57
C TRP A 18 -9.59 4.66 -3.23
N TYR A 19 -8.75 3.61 -3.23
CA TYR A 19 -7.47 3.65 -3.94
C TYR A 19 -7.60 3.44 -5.46
N SER A 20 -8.69 2.84 -5.93
CA SER A 20 -8.99 2.74 -7.37
C SER A 20 -10.27 3.52 -7.64
N ARG A 21 -10.21 4.51 -8.52
CA ARG A 21 -11.30 5.43 -8.86
C ARG A 21 -11.59 5.31 -10.36
N TRP A 22 -12.53 4.44 -10.70
CA TRP A 22 -13.00 4.22 -12.07
C TRP A 22 -14.32 3.46 -12.08
N PHE A 23 -14.99 3.46 -13.23
CA PHE A 23 -16.24 2.75 -13.45
C PHE A 23 -16.20 2.04 -14.80
N GLU A 24 -16.53 0.75 -14.82
CA GLU A 24 -16.60 -0.08 -16.03
C GLU A 24 -17.76 -1.08 -15.86
N ARG A 25 -18.62 -1.22 -16.88
CA ARG A 25 -19.81 -2.10 -16.80
C ARG A 25 -19.54 -3.50 -17.31
N SER A 26 -18.96 -3.61 -18.51
CA SER A 26 -18.82 -4.91 -19.19
C SER A 26 -17.45 -5.56 -18.90
N ALA A 27 -16.39 -4.77 -18.87
CA ALA A 27 -15.02 -5.26 -18.71
C ALA A 27 -14.48 -5.15 -17.25
N TYR A 28 -15.36 -5.13 -16.24
CA TYR A 28 -14.96 -4.96 -14.84
C TYR A 28 -13.95 -6.02 -14.35
N PRO A 29 -14.15 -7.33 -14.58
CA PRO A 29 -13.20 -8.35 -14.11
C PRO A 29 -11.80 -8.18 -14.69
N GLU A 30 -11.73 -7.73 -15.95
CA GLU A 30 -10.47 -7.50 -16.65
C GLU A 30 -9.76 -6.27 -16.10
N ALA A 31 -10.49 -5.15 -15.92
CA ALA A 31 -9.94 -3.93 -15.34
C ALA A 31 -9.43 -4.16 -13.91
N LEU A 32 -10.17 -4.94 -13.09
CA LEU A 32 -9.75 -5.29 -11.73
C LEU A 32 -8.46 -6.14 -11.72
N ARG A 33 -8.35 -7.10 -12.64
CA ARG A 33 -7.15 -7.93 -12.78
C ARG A 33 -5.94 -7.10 -13.18
N GLU A 34 -6.10 -6.21 -14.17
CA GLU A 34 -5.05 -5.28 -14.59
C GLU A 34 -4.59 -4.40 -13.42
N ASP A 35 -5.52 -3.85 -12.63
CA ASP A 35 -5.19 -3.07 -11.42
C ASP A 35 -4.37 -3.88 -10.41
N TYR A 36 -4.76 -5.13 -10.17
CA TYR A 36 -4.02 -6.02 -9.26
C TYR A 36 -2.59 -6.28 -9.76
N LEU A 37 -2.41 -6.53 -11.06
CA LEU A 37 -1.09 -6.74 -11.67
C LEU A 37 -0.21 -5.49 -11.55
N ILE A 38 -0.77 -4.31 -11.84
CA ILE A 38 -0.06 -3.02 -11.70
C ILE A 38 0.42 -2.85 -10.25
N ARG A 39 -0.49 -3.01 -9.27
CA ARG A 39 -0.16 -2.86 -7.83
C ARG A 39 0.91 -3.86 -7.38
N THR A 40 0.76 -5.13 -7.77
CA THR A 40 1.70 -6.20 -7.39
C THR A 40 3.09 -5.96 -7.98
N HIS A 41 3.15 -5.52 -9.24
CA HIS A 41 4.42 -5.23 -9.89
C HIS A 41 5.14 -4.05 -9.26
N ILE A 42 4.43 -2.93 -9.06
CA ILE A 42 4.98 -1.71 -8.44
C ILE A 42 5.51 -2.03 -7.04
N THR A 43 4.70 -2.68 -6.19
CA THR A 43 5.10 -3.01 -4.82
C THR A 43 6.27 -4.01 -4.75
N LYS A 44 6.41 -4.91 -5.72
CA LYS A 44 7.52 -5.87 -5.79
C LYS A 44 8.82 -5.23 -6.28
N LYS A 45 8.77 -4.42 -7.34
CA LYS A 45 9.94 -3.78 -7.96
C LYS A 45 10.52 -2.68 -7.07
N LEU A 46 9.66 -1.95 -6.35
CA LEU A 46 10.02 -0.70 -5.67
C LEU A 46 9.97 -0.83 -4.13
N LYS A 47 10.41 -1.98 -3.59
CA LYS A 47 10.45 -2.20 -2.13
C LYS A 47 11.31 -1.19 -1.38
N GLU A 48 12.38 -0.72 -2.01
CA GLU A 48 13.34 0.21 -1.41
C GLU A 48 12.89 1.67 -1.45
N ALA A 49 11.95 2.00 -2.35
CA ALA A 49 11.45 3.36 -2.53
C ALA A 49 10.49 3.82 -1.42
N GLY A 50 10.08 2.92 -0.51
CA GLY A 50 9.16 3.26 0.58
C GLY A 50 7.84 3.80 0.03
N ILE A 51 7.09 2.95 -0.67
CA ILE A 51 5.78 3.27 -1.23
C ILE A 51 4.74 3.27 -0.12
N GLU A 52 3.98 4.34 0.01
CA GLU A 52 2.88 4.43 0.98
C GLU A 52 1.61 3.80 0.43
N SER A 53 1.18 4.26 -0.75
CA SER A 53 0.03 3.75 -1.47
C SER A 53 0.19 3.94 -2.98
N VAL A 54 -0.59 3.18 -3.73
CA VAL A 54 -0.70 3.29 -5.19
C VAL A 54 -2.17 3.55 -5.50
N GLU A 55 -2.45 4.69 -6.10
CA GLU A 55 -3.79 5.04 -6.55
C GLU A 55 -3.89 4.84 -8.06
N ILE A 56 -5.05 4.37 -8.52
CA ILE A 56 -5.31 4.12 -9.94
C ILE A 56 -6.60 4.83 -10.32
N GLU A 57 -6.50 5.78 -11.22
CA GLU A 57 -7.64 6.41 -11.87
C GLU A 57 -7.70 5.93 -13.33
N ARG A 58 -8.87 5.51 -13.80
CA ARG A 58 -9.06 5.15 -15.21
C ARG A 58 -10.05 6.10 -15.85
N PHE A 59 -9.63 6.64 -16.99
CA PHE A 59 -10.44 7.44 -17.89
C PHE A 59 -10.61 6.68 -19.21
N ALA A 60 -11.48 7.18 -20.10
CA ALA A 60 -11.62 6.62 -21.44
C ALA A 60 -10.26 6.61 -22.18
N GLY A 61 -9.66 5.43 -22.32
CA GLY A 61 -8.38 5.23 -23.02
C GLY A 61 -7.11 5.65 -22.25
N LYS A 62 -7.21 6.12 -21.00
CA LYS A 62 -6.05 6.55 -20.20
C LYS A 62 -6.09 5.95 -18.80
N ILE A 63 -4.97 5.43 -18.33
CA ILE A 63 -4.80 4.93 -16.96
C ILE A 63 -3.79 5.84 -16.27
N LEU A 64 -4.21 6.54 -15.23
CA LEU A 64 -3.36 7.36 -14.39
C LEU A 64 -3.02 6.56 -13.12
N VAL A 65 -1.74 6.25 -12.93
CA VAL A 65 -1.25 5.59 -11.72
C VAL A 65 -0.49 6.62 -10.90
N ILE A 66 -1.02 6.94 -9.72
CA ILE A 66 -0.43 7.89 -8.79
C ILE A 66 0.29 7.09 -7.70
N ILE A 67 1.60 7.27 -7.58
CA ILE A 67 2.44 6.58 -6.60
C ILE A 67 2.79 7.57 -5.50
N ASN A 68 2.24 7.34 -4.30
CA ASN A 68 2.58 8.11 -3.11
C ASN A 68 3.84 7.48 -2.47
N THR A 69 4.93 8.24 -2.39
CA THR A 69 6.23 7.74 -1.90
C THR A 69 6.89 8.71 -0.94
N SER A 70 7.72 8.17 -0.05
CA SER A 70 8.63 8.97 0.79
C SER A 70 9.96 9.32 0.11
N ARG A 71 10.30 8.66 -1.01
CA ARG A 71 11.59 8.80 -1.69
C ARG A 71 11.39 8.86 -3.20
N PRO A 72 10.88 9.98 -3.74
CA PRO A 72 10.61 10.12 -5.18
C PRO A 72 11.88 10.00 -6.04
N GLY A 73 13.03 10.44 -5.54
CA GLY A 73 14.29 10.40 -6.28
C GLY A 73 14.70 8.98 -6.74
N LEU A 74 14.41 7.95 -5.93
CA LEU A 74 14.71 6.56 -6.30
C LEU A 74 13.79 6.04 -7.42
N LEU A 75 12.57 6.57 -7.51
CA LEU A 75 11.59 6.21 -8.54
C LEU A 75 11.85 6.92 -9.88
N ILE A 76 12.28 8.18 -9.81
CA ILE A 76 12.53 9.00 -10.99
C ILE A 76 13.86 8.57 -11.67
N GLY A 77 14.88 8.26 -10.86
CA GLY A 77 16.21 7.91 -11.36
C GLY A 77 16.94 9.12 -11.97
N ARG A 78 18.11 8.88 -12.57
CA ARG A 78 18.87 9.93 -13.27
C ARG A 78 18.14 10.28 -14.58
N GLY A 79 17.73 11.54 -14.74
CA GLY A 79 17.10 12.03 -15.97
C GLY A 79 15.71 11.44 -16.29
N GLY A 80 14.96 10.91 -15.32
CA GLY A 80 13.62 10.35 -15.55
C GLY A 80 13.60 8.92 -16.12
N SER A 81 14.76 8.29 -16.26
CA SER A 81 14.93 6.91 -16.75
C SER A 81 14.08 5.87 -15.99
N GLY A 82 13.91 6.04 -14.68
CA GLY A 82 13.14 5.12 -13.85
C GLY A 82 11.64 5.11 -14.20
N ILE A 83 11.07 6.28 -14.52
CA ILE A 83 9.66 6.40 -14.93
C ILE A 83 9.44 5.72 -16.28
N GLU A 84 10.37 5.94 -17.23
CA GLU A 84 10.25 5.35 -18.55
C GLU A 84 10.39 3.82 -18.50
N GLU A 85 11.33 3.32 -17.69
CA GLU A 85 11.49 1.89 -17.48
C GLU A 85 10.25 1.25 -16.83
N LEU A 86 9.70 1.89 -15.79
CA LEU A 86 8.46 1.44 -15.14
C LEU A 86 7.28 1.42 -16.11
N ARG A 87 7.15 2.43 -16.97
CA ARG A 87 6.12 2.46 -18.00
C ARG A 87 6.28 1.30 -18.97
N ARG A 88 7.50 1.04 -19.45
CA ARG A 88 7.79 -0.09 -20.35
C ARG A 88 7.47 -1.44 -19.70
N THR A 89 7.83 -1.65 -18.43
CA THR A 89 7.54 -2.93 -17.74
C THR A 89 6.05 -3.12 -17.50
N LEU A 90 5.32 -2.06 -17.15
CA LEU A 90 3.87 -2.13 -16.97
C LEU A 90 3.15 -2.45 -18.29
N VAL A 91 3.52 -1.81 -19.39
CA VAL A 91 2.94 -2.11 -20.71
C VAL A 91 3.19 -3.58 -21.09
N LYS A 92 4.42 -4.08 -20.93
CA LYS A 92 4.75 -5.48 -21.19
C LYS A 92 3.89 -6.45 -20.39
N ILE A 93 3.69 -6.20 -19.09
CA ILE A 93 2.87 -7.07 -18.22
C ILE A 93 1.42 -7.12 -18.67
N LEU A 94 0.85 -5.96 -19.03
CA LEU A 94 -0.52 -5.89 -19.52
C LEU A 94 -0.68 -6.61 -20.87
N GLU A 95 0.31 -6.50 -21.77
CA GLU A 95 0.31 -7.24 -23.04
C GLU A 95 0.45 -8.75 -22.85
N THR A 96 1.34 -9.20 -21.96
CA THR A 96 1.50 -10.63 -21.64
C THR A 96 0.22 -11.22 -21.06
N ASP A 97 -0.45 -10.50 -20.15
CA ASP A 97 -1.71 -10.96 -19.56
C ASP A 97 -2.83 -11.08 -20.61
N LYS A 98 -2.90 -10.15 -21.57
CA LYS A 98 -3.83 -10.26 -22.70
C LYS A 98 -3.54 -11.48 -23.56
N LYS A 99 -2.27 -11.77 -23.89
CA LYS A 99 -1.89 -12.94 -24.71
C LYS A 99 -2.21 -14.28 -24.03
N SER A 100 -1.90 -14.40 -22.74
CA SER A 100 -2.19 -15.62 -21.96
C SER A 100 -3.68 -15.94 -21.86
N ARG A 101 -4.58 -14.96 -22.04
CA ARG A 101 -6.03 -15.14 -21.92
C ARG A 101 -6.70 -15.76 -23.14
N TYR A 102 -6.09 -15.66 -24.32
CA TYR A 102 -6.75 -16.06 -25.57
C TYR A 102 -6.11 -17.26 -26.26
N GLN A 103 -4.94 -17.70 -25.81
CA GLN A 103 -4.22 -18.81 -26.39
C GLN A 103 -5.09 -20.09 -26.39
N GLY A 104 -5.62 -20.45 -27.57
CA GLY A 104 -6.43 -21.65 -27.78
C GLY A 104 -7.95 -21.51 -27.61
N THR A 105 -8.51 -20.29 -27.51
CA THR A 105 -9.97 -20.08 -27.37
C THR A 105 -10.62 -19.55 -28.66
N ARG A 106 -11.85 -20.02 -28.96
CA ARG A 106 -12.69 -19.58 -30.11
C ARG A 106 -12.97 -18.07 -30.16
N LEU A 107 -12.71 -17.34 -29.07
CA LEU A 107 -12.93 -15.89 -28.90
C LEU A 107 -11.70 -15.03 -29.21
N GLU A 108 -10.56 -15.65 -29.56
CA GLU A 108 -9.29 -14.97 -29.84
C GLU A 108 -9.39 -14.00 -31.03
N SER A 109 -10.16 -14.36 -32.07
CA SER A 109 -10.40 -13.52 -33.25
C SER A 109 -11.44 -12.41 -33.01
N ALA A 110 -12.51 -12.70 -32.25
CA ALA A 110 -13.62 -11.76 -32.02
C ALA A 110 -13.23 -10.56 -31.13
N ARG A 111 -12.38 -10.76 -30.12
CA ARG A 111 -11.96 -9.69 -29.20
C ARG A 111 -10.77 -8.86 -29.70
N LYS A 112 -9.94 -9.41 -30.59
CA LYS A 112 -8.86 -8.67 -31.27
C LYS A 112 -9.38 -7.48 -32.09
N ALA A 113 -10.61 -7.58 -32.61
CA ALA A 113 -11.29 -6.53 -33.36
C ALA A 113 -11.91 -5.42 -32.48
N THR A 114 -12.21 -5.71 -31.20
CA THR A 114 -12.94 -4.78 -30.31
C THR A 114 -12.01 -3.89 -29.48
N ASP A 115 -10.76 -4.32 -29.22
CA ASP A 115 -9.84 -3.66 -28.25
C ASP A 115 -8.71 -2.86 -28.93
N SER A 116 -9.04 -2.08 -29.96
CA SER A 116 -8.10 -1.17 -30.66
C SER A 116 -7.84 0.14 -29.91
N ARG A 117 -8.46 0.34 -28.75
CA ARG A 117 -8.20 1.52 -27.89
C ARG A 117 -6.83 1.37 -27.24
N LYS A 118 -5.82 1.96 -27.87
CA LYS A 118 -4.47 2.11 -27.32
C LYS A 118 -4.56 2.83 -25.97
N ARG A 119 -4.45 2.07 -24.87
CA ARG A 119 -4.57 2.62 -23.52
C ARG A 119 -3.23 3.23 -23.10
N GLU A 120 -3.20 4.54 -22.88
CA GLU A 120 -2.00 5.23 -22.43
C GLU A 120 -1.88 5.16 -20.90
N ILE A 121 -0.76 4.64 -20.41
CA ILE A 121 -0.44 4.67 -18.98
C ILE A 121 0.34 5.96 -18.68
N ARG A 122 -0.20 6.80 -17.79
CA ARG A 122 0.48 7.95 -17.20
C ARG A 122 0.86 7.61 -15.76
N LEU A 123 2.09 7.96 -15.38
CA LEU A 123 2.61 7.77 -14.04
C LEU A 123 2.79 9.13 -13.39
N GLU A 124 2.19 9.34 -12.22
CA GLU A 124 2.36 10.53 -11.39
C GLU A 124 3.01 10.10 -10.07
N ILE A 125 4.03 10.81 -9.63
CA ILE A 125 4.72 10.52 -8.37
C ILE A 125 4.42 11.68 -7.42
N ARG A 126 3.81 11.35 -6.27
CA ARG A 126 3.53 12.30 -5.21
C ARG A 126 4.45 12.03 -4.02
N GLU A 127 5.09 13.08 -3.56
CA GLU A 127 5.99 13.02 -2.41
C GLU A 127 5.23 13.22 -1.10
N ILE A 128 5.51 12.36 -0.13
CA ILE A 128 5.07 12.52 1.25
C ILE A 128 6.17 13.24 2.02
N LYS A 129 5.89 14.49 2.41
CA LYS A 129 6.83 15.34 3.16
C LYS A 129 7.30 14.70 4.47
N ASN A 130 6.38 14.09 5.22
CA ASN A 130 6.64 13.49 6.53
C ASN A 130 6.43 11.96 6.48
N PRO A 131 7.49 11.14 6.36
CA PRO A 131 7.36 9.68 6.33
C PRO A 131 6.72 9.09 7.60
N TRP A 132 7.01 9.71 8.74
CA TRP A 132 6.47 9.32 10.06
C TRP A 132 5.01 9.72 10.27
N ALA A 133 4.40 10.44 9.33
CA ALA A 133 2.98 10.75 9.33
C ALA A 133 2.13 9.64 8.68
N SER A 134 2.74 8.67 8.01
CA SER A 134 2.02 7.54 7.38
C SER A 134 2.20 6.24 8.15
N ALA A 135 1.09 5.52 8.34
CA ALA A 135 1.09 4.21 8.98
C ALA A 135 1.81 3.16 8.12
N SER A 136 1.63 3.23 6.79
CA SER A 136 2.26 2.29 5.84
C SER A 136 3.78 2.36 5.89
N LEU A 137 4.33 3.58 5.83
CA LEU A 137 5.77 3.80 5.87
C LEU A 137 6.38 3.43 7.22
N THR A 138 5.68 3.76 8.32
CA THR A 138 6.12 3.38 9.66
C THR A 138 6.11 1.86 9.85
N ALA A 139 5.07 1.17 9.37
CA ALA A 139 4.99 -0.29 9.41
C ALA A 139 6.11 -0.96 8.59
N GLN A 140 6.46 -0.39 7.43
CA GLN A 140 7.59 -0.84 6.63
C GLN A 140 8.92 -0.66 7.36
N TRP A 141 9.14 0.50 7.99
CA TRP A 141 10.34 0.74 8.77
C TRP A 141 10.46 -0.24 9.94
N VAL A 142 9.39 -0.45 10.71
CA VAL A 142 9.36 -1.43 11.80
C VAL A 142 9.67 -2.83 11.29
N ALA A 143 9.06 -3.24 10.17
CA ALA A 143 9.31 -4.55 9.58
C ALA A 143 10.79 -4.71 9.19
N GLN A 144 11.39 -3.72 8.53
CA GLN A 144 12.81 -3.73 8.16
C GLN A 144 13.73 -3.83 9.39
N GLN A 145 13.41 -3.14 10.50
CA GLN A 145 14.20 -3.24 11.72
C GLN A 145 14.10 -4.63 12.37
N LEU A 146 12.92 -5.26 12.34
CA LEU A 146 12.72 -6.62 12.82
C LEU A 146 13.44 -7.66 11.96
N GLU A 147 13.49 -7.46 10.63
CA GLU A 147 14.29 -8.27 9.71
C GLU A 147 15.79 -8.19 10.01
N LYS A 148 16.27 -7.00 10.41
CA LYS A 148 17.64 -6.77 10.89
C LYS A 148 17.92 -7.30 12.31
N ARG A 149 17.01 -8.10 12.88
CA ARG A 149 17.13 -8.73 14.21
C ARG A 149 17.23 -7.74 15.38
N MET A 150 16.72 -6.52 15.22
CA MET A 150 16.64 -5.56 16.33
C MET A 150 15.59 -6.01 17.37
N PRO A 151 15.81 -5.76 18.68
CA PRO A 151 14.84 -6.10 19.71
C PRO A 151 13.48 -5.41 19.48
N HIS A 152 12.41 -6.22 19.34
CA HIS A 152 11.07 -5.73 18.97
C HIS A 152 10.55 -4.61 19.89
N ARG A 153 10.76 -4.70 21.21
CA ARG A 153 10.36 -3.65 22.17
C ARG A 153 11.02 -2.31 21.90
N LYS A 154 12.33 -2.34 21.61
CA LYS A 154 13.12 -1.14 21.31
C LYS A 154 12.62 -0.49 20.01
N VAL A 155 12.39 -1.31 18.98
CA VAL A 155 11.85 -0.83 17.69
C VAL A 155 10.47 -0.20 17.86
N MET A 156 9.55 -0.84 18.60
CA MET A 156 8.21 -0.28 18.83
C MET A 156 8.26 1.03 19.59
N LYS A 157 9.05 1.13 20.67
CA LYS A 157 9.22 2.40 21.43
C LYS A 157 9.81 3.50 20.55
N GLN A 158 10.81 3.18 19.73
CA GLN A 158 11.43 4.13 18.81
C GLN A 158 10.43 4.59 17.73
N ALA A 159 9.61 3.67 17.19
CA ALA A 159 8.58 4.02 16.21
C ALA A 159 7.53 4.97 16.82
N ILE A 160 7.03 4.65 18.02
CA ILE A 160 6.06 5.49 18.74
C ILE A 160 6.64 6.87 19.05
N GLY A 161 7.88 6.95 19.55
CA GLY A 161 8.53 8.23 19.83
C GLY A 161 8.66 9.11 18.59
N LYS A 162 9.03 8.52 17.44
CA LYS A 162 9.14 9.27 16.17
C LYS A 162 7.79 9.70 15.59
N MET A 163 6.75 8.89 15.76
CA MET A 163 5.40 9.25 15.33
C MET A 163 4.80 10.36 16.21
N MET A 164 4.89 10.23 17.54
CA MET A 164 4.34 11.20 18.48
C MET A 164 5.09 12.54 18.48
N ALA A 165 6.32 12.59 17.98
CA ALA A 165 7.05 13.85 17.78
C ALA A 165 6.36 14.77 16.75
N ASN A 166 5.53 14.22 15.86
CA ASN A 166 4.79 15.02 14.88
C ASN A 166 3.48 15.52 15.50
N LYS A 167 3.25 16.83 15.40
CA LYS A 167 2.05 17.50 15.94
C LYS A 167 0.73 17.04 15.29
N GLU A 168 0.79 16.48 14.08
CA GLU A 168 -0.39 15.99 13.34
C GLU A 168 -0.98 14.70 13.92
N ILE A 169 -0.28 14.02 14.83
CA ILE A 169 -0.68 12.71 15.34
C ILE A 169 -1.08 12.84 16.81
N GLU A 170 -2.34 12.56 17.11
CA GLU A 170 -2.89 12.60 18.46
C GLU A 170 -2.77 11.26 19.20
N GLY A 171 -2.60 10.17 18.46
CA GLY A 171 -2.33 8.88 19.07
C GLY A 171 -1.96 7.78 18.10
N VAL A 172 -1.28 6.79 18.67
CA VAL A 172 -0.64 5.71 17.93
C VAL A 172 -0.82 4.40 18.68
N ARG A 173 -1.02 3.32 17.93
CA ARG A 173 -0.86 1.96 18.44
C ARG A 173 -0.01 1.16 17.48
N VAL A 174 0.97 0.44 18.01
CA VAL A 174 1.77 -0.53 17.28
C VAL A 174 1.54 -1.90 17.91
N GLU A 175 1.21 -2.89 17.10
CA GLU A 175 1.04 -4.27 17.52
C GLU A 175 1.93 -5.16 16.67
N VAL A 176 2.71 -6.01 17.34
CA VAL A 176 3.60 -6.96 16.68
C VAL A 176 3.22 -8.35 17.16
N SER A 177 3.02 -9.28 16.22
CA SER A 177 2.60 -10.65 16.52
C SER A 177 3.39 -11.67 15.71
N GLY A 178 3.88 -12.71 16.39
CA GLY A 178 4.67 -13.79 15.78
C GLY A 178 5.67 -14.37 16.78
N ARG A 179 6.71 -15.05 16.28
CA ARG A 179 7.82 -15.59 17.08
C ARG A 179 8.78 -14.47 17.51
N LEU A 180 8.35 -13.66 18.48
CA LEU A 180 9.06 -12.46 18.90
C LEU A 180 10.39 -12.80 19.59
N GLY A 181 11.50 -12.38 18.98
CA GLY A 181 12.85 -12.67 19.50
C GLY A 181 13.34 -14.09 19.20
N GLY A 182 12.69 -14.82 18.30
CA GLY A 182 13.10 -16.19 17.93
C GLY A 182 12.60 -17.28 18.88
N THR A 183 11.71 -16.94 19.82
CA THR A 183 11.07 -17.94 20.70
C THR A 183 10.11 -18.83 19.90
N ASP A 184 9.97 -20.10 20.29
CA ASP A 184 9.07 -21.05 19.62
C ASP A 184 7.59 -20.64 19.72
N ILE A 185 7.19 -20.15 20.89
CA ILE A 185 5.81 -19.72 21.12
C ILE A 185 5.59 -18.34 20.51
N ALA A 186 4.59 -18.25 19.62
CA ALA A 186 4.16 -16.99 19.05
C ALA A 186 3.46 -16.13 20.11
N ARG A 187 3.89 -14.88 20.24
CA ARG A 187 3.33 -13.89 21.18
C ARG A 187 2.85 -12.66 20.43
N ARG A 188 1.95 -11.92 21.07
CA ARG A 188 1.45 -10.63 20.60
C ARG A 188 1.79 -9.57 21.64
N GLU A 189 2.54 -8.57 21.22
CA GLU A 189 2.83 -7.39 22.04
C GLU A 189 2.18 -6.16 21.39
N LYS A 190 1.53 -5.35 22.21
CA LYS A 190 0.89 -4.09 21.78
C LYS A 190 1.45 -2.96 22.64
N LEU A 191 1.80 -1.85 22.00
CA LEU A 191 2.12 -0.59 22.66
C LEU A 191 1.23 0.49 22.07
N SER A 192 0.71 1.36 22.93
CA SER A 192 -0.16 2.47 22.54
C SER A 192 0.22 3.72 23.31
N MET A 193 0.10 4.87 22.66
CA MET A 193 0.37 6.18 23.23
C MET A 193 -0.62 7.20 22.64
N GLY A 194 -1.13 8.11 23.47
CA GLY A 194 -2.14 9.09 23.04
C GLY A 194 -3.55 8.50 22.88
N ARG A 195 -4.40 9.21 22.12
CA ARG A 195 -5.82 8.90 21.92
C ARG A 195 -6.04 8.05 20.67
N LEU A 196 -6.84 6.98 20.75
CA LEU A 196 -7.14 6.13 19.57
C LEU A 196 -8.60 5.63 19.57
N PRO A 197 -9.55 6.45 19.11
CA PRO A 197 -10.97 6.12 19.13
C PRO A 197 -11.35 5.25 17.91
N LEU A 198 -11.19 3.92 18.00
CA LEU A 198 -11.42 3.01 16.87
C LEU A 198 -12.89 2.92 16.41
N GLN A 199 -13.84 3.19 17.29
CA GLN A 199 -15.29 3.10 17.00
C GLN A 199 -15.85 4.39 16.36
N THR A 200 -15.21 5.54 16.59
CA THR A 200 -15.68 6.83 16.07
C THR A 200 -15.43 6.93 14.57
N LEU A 201 -16.49 7.07 13.77
CA LEU A 201 -16.38 7.15 12.30
C LEU A 201 -15.70 8.45 11.83
N ARG A 202 -15.98 9.57 12.51
CA ARG A 202 -15.37 10.90 12.28
C ARG A 202 -13.86 10.96 12.53
N ALA A 203 -13.30 9.97 13.24
CA ALA A 203 -11.88 9.91 13.53
C ALA A 203 -11.08 9.54 12.28
N ARG A 204 -10.11 10.36 11.88
CA ARG A 204 -9.20 10.05 10.77
C ARG A 204 -8.12 9.07 11.25
N ILE A 205 -8.34 7.78 10.99
CA ILE A 205 -7.43 6.71 11.39
C ILE A 205 -6.74 6.13 10.17
N ASP A 206 -5.42 6.29 10.12
CA ASP A 206 -4.55 5.60 9.18
C ASP A 206 -4.15 4.24 9.75
N TYR A 207 -4.21 3.20 8.92
CA TYR A 207 -3.94 1.82 9.32
C TYR A 207 -3.10 1.13 8.27
N ALA A 208 -2.07 0.42 8.73
CA ALA A 208 -1.28 -0.44 7.88
C ALA A 208 -0.96 -1.78 8.55
N LEU A 209 -0.95 -2.82 7.72
CA LEU A 209 -0.43 -4.14 8.05
C LEU A 209 0.81 -4.38 7.18
N ARG A 210 1.90 -4.79 7.81
CA ARG A 210 3.11 -5.24 7.11
C ARG A 210 3.62 -6.51 7.75
N GLU A 211 4.19 -7.37 6.93
CA GLU A 211 4.84 -8.60 7.39
C GLU A 211 6.34 -8.44 7.30
N ALA A 212 7.04 -8.82 8.36
CA ALA A 212 8.50 -8.89 8.43
C ALA A 212 8.94 -10.35 8.24
N LYS A 213 9.84 -10.58 7.29
CA LYS A 213 10.36 -11.91 6.96
C LYS A 213 11.60 -12.19 7.79
N THR A 214 11.44 -12.92 8.90
CA THR A 214 12.57 -13.32 9.75
C THR A 214 12.99 -14.75 9.47
N THR A 215 14.19 -15.14 9.91
CA THR A 215 14.71 -16.51 9.76
C THR A 215 13.80 -17.55 10.42
N TYR A 216 13.15 -17.21 11.53
CA TYR A 216 12.30 -18.12 12.31
C TYR A 216 10.83 -18.11 11.88
N GLY A 217 10.47 -17.31 10.87
CA GLY A 217 9.11 -17.18 10.35
C GLY A 217 8.69 -15.74 10.11
N MET A 218 7.38 -15.53 10.03
CA MET A 218 6.78 -14.24 9.72
C MET A 218 6.36 -13.52 11.00
N ILE A 219 6.68 -12.24 11.10
CA ILE A 219 6.19 -11.36 12.16
C ILE A 219 5.24 -10.34 11.55
N GLY A 220 3.98 -10.34 11.99
CA GLY A 220 2.99 -9.36 11.58
C GLY A 220 3.13 -8.08 12.38
N VAL A 221 3.20 -6.94 11.70
CA VAL A 221 3.27 -5.59 12.26
C VAL A 221 2.01 -4.83 11.84
N LYS A 222 1.22 -4.39 12.82
CA LYS A 222 0.03 -3.57 12.62
C LYS A 222 0.24 -2.21 13.27
N VAL A 223 0.00 -1.16 12.52
CA VAL A 223 0.13 0.23 12.99
C VAL A 223 -1.20 0.94 12.80
N TRP A 224 -1.67 1.59 13.85
CA TRP A 224 -2.80 2.53 13.82
C TRP A 224 -2.29 3.90 14.19
N MET A 225 -2.68 4.91 13.42
CA MET A 225 -2.33 6.30 13.66
C MET A 225 -3.59 7.15 13.57
N TYR A 226 -3.80 7.97 14.58
CA TYR A 226 -4.93 8.88 14.67
C TYR A 226 -4.46 10.30 14.39
N LYS A 227 -5.06 10.92 13.37
CA LYS A 227 -4.69 12.25 12.85
C LYS A 227 -5.70 13.33 13.23
N GLY A 228 -6.46 13.12 14.30
CA GLY A 228 -7.56 13.99 14.72
C GLY A 228 -8.89 13.66 14.06
N GLU A 229 -9.85 14.55 14.27
CA GLU A 229 -11.23 14.43 13.75
C GLU A 229 -11.42 15.35 12.55
N LYS A 230 -12.22 14.89 11.58
CA LYS A 230 -12.70 15.78 10.52
C LYS A 230 -14.03 16.37 10.98
N PHE A 231 -14.06 17.67 11.18
CA PHE A 231 -15.30 18.43 11.32
C PHE A 231 -15.63 18.94 9.90
N ASP A 232 -16.78 18.54 9.37
CA ASP A 232 -17.31 19.12 8.13
C ASP A 232 -17.76 20.56 8.35
#